data_AF-M4RUA0-F1
#
_entry.id   AF-M4RUA0-F1
#
_cell.length_a   1.000
_cell.length_b   1.000
_cell.length_c   1.000
_cell.angle_alpha   90.00
_cell.angle_beta   90.00
_cell.angle_gamma   90.00
#
_symmetry.space_group_name_H-M   'P 1'
#
loop_
_entity.id
_entity.type
_entity.pdbx_description
1 polymer ?
#
loop_
_entity_poly.entity_id
_entity_poly.type
_entity_poly.pdbx_seq_one_letter_code
_entity_poly.pdbx_strand_id
1 'polypeptide(L)'
;MLKHKISAIPTNYALWYTYVSNESPELKTAIDQVLDNNVQLSEIKTKELYRNHVAKTEEVTEWELRQSLEAMLVELSQSLKDTRSETTNFKETMDTCVDDLAKVEKEGLSVEEVMALMRSLA
;
A
#
# COMPACT_ATOMS: atom_id res chain seq x y z
N MET A 1 23.20 4.19 22.25
CA MET A 1 22.67 5.23 21.35
C MET A 1 23.70 5.77 20.35
N LEU A 2 24.72 6.56 20.76
CA LEU A 2 25.70 7.16 19.81
C LEU A 2 26.57 6.14 19.06
N LYS A 3 26.92 5.00 19.69
CA LYS A 3 27.69 3.92 19.03
C LYS A 3 26.93 3.18 17.92
N HIS A 4 25.60 3.27 17.88
CA HIS A 4 24.74 2.49 16.95
C HIS A 4 23.96 3.36 15.96
N LYS A 5 24.25 4.68 15.87
CA LYS A 5 23.60 5.64 14.94
C LYS A 5 22.06 5.70 15.02
N ILE A 6 21.49 5.41 16.19
CA ILE A 6 20.03 5.48 16.38
C ILE A 6 19.67 6.89 16.85
N SER A 7 18.68 7.51 16.19
CA SER A 7 18.21 8.86 16.53
C SER A 7 17.69 8.95 17.97
N ALA A 8 18.02 10.04 18.65
CA ALA A 8 17.73 10.29 20.06
C ALA A 8 16.29 10.77 20.27
N ILE A 9 15.32 9.95 19.85
CA ILE A 9 13.88 10.22 20.02
C ILE A 9 13.31 9.42 21.21
N PRO A 10 12.20 9.86 21.83
CA PRO A 10 11.67 9.27 23.07
C PRO A 10 11.43 7.76 23.02
N THR A 11 10.93 7.24 21.90
CA THR A 11 10.69 5.80 21.69
C THR A 11 11.98 4.98 21.77
N ASN A 12 13.06 5.49 21.16
CA ASN A 12 14.36 4.84 21.22
C ASN A 12 14.96 4.91 22.63
N TYR A 13 14.72 6.01 23.36
CA TYR A 13 15.16 6.14 24.75
C TYR A 13 14.45 5.15 25.67
N ALA A 14 13.13 5.03 25.54
CA ALA A 14 12.33 4.07 26.29
C ALA A 14 12.80 2.63 26.00
N LEU A 15 13.02 2.27 24.73
CA LEU A 15 13.55 0.96 24.35
C LEU A 15 14.91 0.64 24.98
N TRP A 16 15.87 1.57 24.87
CA TRP A 16 17.19 1.38 25.45
C TRP A 16 17.16 1.38 26.97
N TYR A 17 16.27 2.16 27.59
CA TYR A 17 16.08 2.13 29.04
C TYR A 17 15.56 0.77 29.48
N THR A 18 14.48 0.25 28.88
CA THR A 18 13.91 -1.08 29.18
C THR A 18 14.92 -2.21 28.96
N TYR A 19 15.78 -2.08 27.93
CA TYR A 19 16.90 -3.00 27.69
C TYR A 19 17.92 -2.99 28.83
N VAL A 20 18.41 -1.80 29.23
CA VAL A 20 19.43 -1.65 30.28
C VAL A 20 18.87 -1.98 31.67
N SER A 21 17.61 -1.62 31.94
CA SER A 21 16.94 -1.91 33.21
C SER A 21 16.52 -3.38 33.36
N ASN A 22 16.61 -4.16 32.28
CA ASN A 22 16.27 -5.59 32.27
C ASN A 22 14.81 -5.85 32.69
N GLU A 23 13.92 -4.90 32.43
CA GLU A 23 12.48 -5.00 32.74
C GLU A 23 11.75 -5.99 31.82
N SER A 24 12.27 -6.24 30.61
CA SER A 24 11.83 -7.32 29.72
C SER A 24 13.00 -8.23 29.34
N PRO A 25 13.06 -9.46 29.90
CA PRO A 25 14.06 -10.46 29.54
C PRO A 25 14.00 -10.87 28.06
N GLU A 26 12.81 -10.89 27.47
CA GLU A 26 12.62 -11.19 26.04
C GLU A 26 13.24 -10.11 25.16
N LEU A 27 12.98 -8.84 25.47
CA LEU A 27 13.57 -7.70 24.75
C LEU A 27 15.09 -7.73 24.81
N LYS A 28 15.63 -8.01 25.99
CA LYS A 28 17.08 -8.09 26.19
C LYS A 28 17.71 -9.16 25.32
N THR A 29 17.14 -10.37 25.34
CA THR A 29 17.62 -11.48 24.51
C THR A 29 17.55 -11.12 23.02
N ALA A 30 16.47 -10.48 22.57
CA ALA A 30 16.33 -10.06 21.19
C ALA A 30 17.35 -9.00 20.77
N ILE A 31 17.65 -8.02 21.63
CA ILE A 31 18.67 -7.00 21.37
C ILE A 31 20.07 -7.61 21.42
N ASP A 32 20.36 -8.45 22.40
CA ASP A 32 21.66 -9.14 22.54
C ASP A 32 21.96 -9.98 21.30
N GLN A 33 20.98 -10.73 20.77
CA GLN A 33 21.14 -11.47 19.52
C GLN A 33 21.47 -10.57 18.32
N VAL A 34 20.89 -9.38 18.23
CA VAL A 34 21.19 -8.45 17.14
C VAL A 34 22.60 -7.86 17.30
N LEU A 35 23.00 -7.54 18.52
CA LEU A 35 24.32 -7.00 18.84
C LEU A 35 25.43 -8.04 18.65
N ASP A 36 25.19 -9.30 19.04
CA ASP A 36 26.15 -10.41 18.91
C ASP A 36 26.44 -10.77 17.46
N ASN A 37 25.45 -10.60 16.57
CA ASN A 37 25.64 -10.79 15.13
C ASN A 37 26.38 -9.62 14.44
N ASN A 38 26.84 -8.62 15.20
CA ASN A 38 27.47 -7.40 14.69
C ASN A 38 26.58 -6.63 13.68
N VAL A 39 25.27 -6.88 13.70
CA VAL A 39 24.30 -6.22 12.83
C VAL A 39 23.92 -4.90 13.48
N GLN A 40 24.03 -3.81 12.73
CA GLN A 40 23.49 -2.53 13.18
C GLN A 40 21.98 -2.63 13.29
N LEU A 41 21.46 -2.29 14.47
CA LEU A 41 20.02 -2.25 14.70
C LEU A 41 19.40 -1.18 13.80
N SER A 42 18.65 -1.60 12.79
CA SER A 42 17.98 -0.70 11.85
C SER A 42 16.84 0.05 12.53
N GLU A 43 16.44 1.19 11.97
CA GLU A 43 15.28 1.95 12.49
C GLU A 43 14.00 1.10 12.47
N ILE A 44 13.83 0.26 11.44
CA ILE A 44 12.68 -0.64 11.32
C ILE A 44 12.68 -1.65 12.47
N LYS A 45 13.83 -2.29 12.73
CA LYS A 45 13.95 -3.28 13.82
C LYS A 45 13.78 -2.65 15.20
N THR A 46 14.29 -1.42 15.38
CA THR A 46 14.14 -0.64 16.62
C THR A 46 12.66 -0.35 16.91
N LYS A 47 11.91 0.09 15.88
CA LYS A 47 10.46 0.36 16.02
C LYS A 47 9.67 -0.92 16.30
N GLU A 48 10.02 -2.03 15.65
CA GLU A 48 9.40 -3.34 15.89
C GLU A 48 9.58 -3.79 17.35
N LEU A 49 10.82 -3.73 17.86
CA LEU A 49 11.12 -4.10 19.25
C LEU A 49 10.40 -3.19 20.26
N TYR A 50 10.32 -1.89 19.98
CA TYR A 50 9.53 -0.96 20.79
C TYR A 50 8.05 -1.36 20.83
N ARG A 51 7.46 -1.64 19.68
CA ARG A 51 6.05 -2.04 19.58
C ARG A 51 5.75 -3.33 20.34
N ASN A 52 6.65 -4.31 20.27
CA ASN A 52 6.41 -5.64 20.83
C ASN A 52 6.70 -5.76 22.33
N HIS A 53 7.59 -4.93 22.88
CA HIS A 53 8.09 -5.10 24.25
C HIS A 53 7.97 -3.87 25.15
N VAL A 54 7.66 -2.69 24.60
CA VAL A 54 7.67 -1.42 25.36
C VAL A 54 6.37 -0.64 25.20
N ALA A 55 5.79 -0.64 24.02
CA ALA A 55 4.52 0.02 23.76
C ALA A 55 3.38 -0.65 24.54
N LYS A 56 2.49 0.17 25.10
CA LYS A 56 1.25 -0.31 25.70
C LYS A 56 0.32 -0.82 24.60
N THR A 57 -0.50 -1.82 24.91
CA THR A 57 -1.45 -2.42 23.94
C THR A 57 -2.30 -1.37 23.22
N GLU A 58 -2.77 -0.33 23.92
CA GLU A 58 -3.51 0.79 23.30
C GLU A 58 -2.72 1.58 22.26
N GLU A 59 -1.43 1.87 22.48
CA GLU A 59 -0.58 2.57 21.49
C GLU A 59 -0.35 1.73 20.23
N VAL A 60 -0.24 0.41 20.38
CA VAL A 60 -0.10 -0.53 19.26
C VAL A 60 -1.38 -0.55 18.42
N THR A 61 -2.55 -0.63 19.07
CA THR A 61 -3.85 -0.66 18.40
C THR A 61 -4.15 0.63 17.64
N GLU A 62 -3.83 1.80 18.20
CA GLU A 62 -3.99 3.08 17.48
C GLU A 62 -3.10 3.17 16.23
N TRP A 63 -1.88 2.66 16.30
CA TRP A 63 -0.96 2.63 15.16
C TRP A 63 -1.45 1.68 14.06
N GLU A 64 -1.92 0.48 14.43
CA GLU A 64 -2.47 -0.49 13.48
C GLU A 64 -3.75 0.03 12.82
N LEU A 65 -4.62 0.70 13.57
CA LEU A 65 -5.81 1.35 13.04
C LEU A 65 -5.45 2.42 12.01
N ARG A 66 -4.45 3.25 12.31
CA ARG A 66 -3.97 4.29 11.37
C ARG A 66 -3.44 3.66 10.08
N GLN A 67 -2.64 2.60 10.19
CA GLN A 67 -2.08 1.92 9.03
C GLN A 67 -3.18 1.27 8.17
N SER A 68 -4.19 0.68 8.82
CA SER A 68 -5.37 0.14 8.14
C SER A 68 -6.16 1.23 7.41
N LEU A 69 -6.36 2.40 8.03
CA LEU A 69 -7.02 3.54 7.40
C LEU A 69 -6.24 4.06 6.19
N GLU A 70 -4.92 4.17 6.29
CA GLU A 70 -4.06 4.58 5.17
C GLU A 70 -4.16 3.60 4.00
N ALA A 71 -4.13 2.29 4.27
CA ALA A 71 -4.28 1.26 3.24
C ALA A 71 -5.65 1.34 2.55
N MET A 72 -6.73 1.51 3.31
CA MET A 72 -8.08 1.66 2.76
C MET A 72 -8.21 2.91 1.87
N LEU A 73 -7.58 4.02 2.23
CA LEU A 73 -7.59 5.24 1.41
C LEU A 73 -6.85 5.04 0.07
N VAL A 74 -5.74 4.31 0.09
CA VAL A 74 -4.99 3.97 -1.13
C VAL A 74 -5.82 3.08 -2.04
N GLU A 75 -6.42 2.02 -1.50
CA GLU A 75 -7.31 1.14 -2.27
C GLU A 75 -8.49 1.91 -2.87
N LEU A 76 -9.16 2.74 -2.07
CA LEU A 76 -10.28 3.57 -2.55
C LEU A 76 -9.84 4.50 -3.69
N SER A 77 -8.70 5.17 -3.55
CA SER A 77 -8.17 6.04 -4.61
C SER A 77 -7.85 5.26 -5.88
N GLN A 78 -7.34 4.03 -5.76
CA GLN A 78 -7.05 3.18 -6.89
C GLN A 78 -8.33 2.72 -7.59
N SER A 79 -9.33 2.26 -6.82
CA SER A 79 -10.64 1.88 -7.36
C SER A 79 -11.31 3.02 -8.12
N LEU A 80 -11.26 4.25 -7.59
CA LEU A 80 -11.80 5.43 -8.29
C LEU A 80 -11.07 5.72 -9.61
N LYS A 81 -9.75 5.56 -9.62
CA LYS A 81 -8.94 5.72 -10.83
C LYS A 81 -9.29 4.67 -11.88
N ASP A 82 -9.46 3.43 -11.46
CA ASP A 82 -9.83 2.31 -12.33
C ASP A 82 -11.22 2.52 -12.92
N THR A 83 -12.22 2.87 -12.09
CA THR A 83 -13.58 3.20 -12.57
C THR A 83 -13.56 4.34 -13.60
N ARG A 84 -12.75 5.38 -13.37
CA ARG A 84 -12.60 6.47 -14.35
C ARG A 84 -11.99 5.96 -15.66
N SER A 85 -10.97 5.11 -15.58
CA SER A 85 -10.33 4.52 -16.76
C SER A 85 -11.32 3.67 -17.55
N GLU A 86 -12.07 2.80 -16.88
CA GLU A 86 -13.10 1.95 -17.50
C GLU A 86 -14.20 2.80 -18.15
N THR A 87 -14.66 3.86 -17.48
CA THR A 87 -15.66 4.78 -18.04
C THR A 87 -15.14 5.50 -19.29
N THR A 88 -13.86 5.86 -19.30
CA THR A 88 -13.23 6.52 -20.46
C THR A 88 -13.14 5.54 -21.63
N ASN A 89 -12.69 4.31 -21.40
CA ASN A 89 -12.62 3.27 -22.42
C ASN A 89 -14.03 2.96 -22.98
N PHE A 90 -15.03 2.84 -22.10
CA PHE A 90 -16.42 2.64 -22.52
C PHE A 90 -16.92 3.78 -23.41
N LYS A 91 -16.62 5.04 -23.05
CA LYS A 91 -16.94 6.19 -23.89
C LYS A 91 -16.26 6.10 -25.26
N GLU A 92 -14.98 5.75 -25.33
CA GLU A 92 -14.27 5.63 -26.61
C GLU A 92 -14.86 4.53 -27.50
N THR A 93 -15.21 3.38 -26.93
CA THR A 93 -15.91 2.31 -27.67
C THR A 93 -17.28 2.78 -28.16
N MET A 94 -18.02 3.53 -27.33
CA MET A 94 -19.32 4.07 -27.70
C MET A 94 -19.21 5.10 -28.83
N ASP A 95 -18.26 6.04 -28.74
CA ASP A 95 -18.01 7.04 -29.78
C ASP A 95 -17.65 6.34 -31.11
N THR A 96 -16.78 5.33 -31.07
CA THR A 96 -16.40 4.53 -32.24
C THR A 96 -17.61 3.84 -32.88
N CYS A 97 -18.46 3.20 -32.07
CA CYS A 97 -19.67 2.54 -32.54
C CYS A 97 -20.65 3.53 -33.21
N VAL A 98 -20.81 4.72 -32.63
CA VAL A 98 -21.66 5.77 -33.21
C VAL A 98 -21.09 6.26 -34.55
N ASP A 99 -19.78 6.47 -34.62
CA ASP A 99 -19.11 6.86 -35.87
C ASP A 99 -19.24 5.80 -36.97
N ASP A 100 -19.09 4.52 -36.61
CA ASP A 100 -19.25 3.40 -37.54
C ASP A 100 -20.69 3.28 -38.04
N LEU A 101 -21.69 3.45 -37.17
CA LEU A 101 -23.11 3.47 -37.54
C LEU A 101 -23.44 4.66 -38.45
N ALA A 102 -22.90 5.85 -38.17
CA ALA A 102 -23.08 7.03 -39.01
C ALA A 102 -22.46 6.83 -40.40
N LYS A 103 -21.36 6.07 -40.50
CA LYS A 103 -20.75 5.69 -41.77
C LYS A 103 -21.63 4.70 -42.55
N VAL A 104 -22.25 3.73 -41.88
CA VAL A 104 -23.21 2.78 -42.47
C VAL A 104 -24.39 3.51 -43.13
N GLU A 105 -24.95 4.52 -42.45
CA GLU A 105 -26.07 5.33 -42.97
C GLU A 105 -25.65 6.18 -44.20
N LYS A 106 -24.42 6.70 -44.20
CA LYS A 106 -23.94 7.64 -45.22
C LYS A 106 -23.43 6.95 -46.49
N GLU A 107 -22.89 5.73 -46.38
CA GLU A 107 -22.31 4.98 -47.51
C GLU A 107 -23.27 3.92 -48.09
N GLY A 108 -24.37 3.60 -47.42
CA GLY A 108 -25.32 2.59 -47.90
C GLY A 108 -24.67 1.20 -47.96
N LEU A 109 -24.09 0.77 -46.83
CA LEU A 109 -23.33 -0.48 -46.76
C LEU A 109 -24.21 -1.72 -46.98
N SER A 110 -23.62 -2.73 -47.64
CA SER A 110 -24.22 -4.04 -47.82
C SER A 110 -24.37 -4.79 -46.49
N VAL A 111 -25.27 -5.78 -46.45
CA VAL A 111 -25.52 -6.60 -45.26
C VAL A 111 -24.24 -7.31 -44.79
N GLU A 112 -23.35 -7.72 -45.70
CA GLU A 112 -22.03 -8.28 -45.37
C GLU A 112 -21.15 -7.34 -44.55
N GLU A 113 -21.15 -6.04 -44.85
CA GLU A 113 -20.30 -5.04 -44.18
C GLU A 113 -20.83 -4.71 -42.77
N VAL A 114 -22.15 -4.66 -42.60
CA VAL A 114 -22.79 -4.50 -41.28
C VAL A 114 -22.51 -5.72 -40.39
N MET A 115 -22.54 -6.93 -40.96
CA MET A 115 -22.22 -8.17 -40.24
C MET A 115 -20.73 -8.28 -39.87
N ALA A 116 -19.83 -7.70 -40.66
CA ALA A 116 -18.41 -7.61 -40.33
C ALA A 116 -18.16 -6.64 -39.18
N LEU A 117 -18.85 -5.49 -39.17
CA LEU A 117 -18.76 -4.49 -38.11
C LEU A 117 -19.27 -5.02 -36.76
N MET A 118 -20.41 -5.73 -36.74
CA MET A 118 -20.91 -6.35 -35.51
C MET A 118 -19.94 -7.40 -34.93
N ARG A 119 -19.14 -8.05 -35.77
CA ARG A 119 -18.12 -9.02 -35.32
C ARG A 119 -16.86 -8.36 -34.78
N SER A 120 -16.52 -7.15 -35.20
CA SER A 120 -15.36 -6.41 -34.66
C SER A 120 -15.65 -5.68 -33.34
N LEU A 121 -16.93 -5.56 -32.97
CA LEU A 121 -17.39 -4.92 -31.73
C LEU A 121 -17.63 -5.93 -30.58
N ALA A 122 -17.41 -7.23 -30.81
CA ALA A 122 -17.53 -8.32 -29.83
C ALA A 122 -16.16 -8.85 -29.41
#